data_AF-A0A2Z6S2G6-F1
#
_entry.id   AF-A0A2Z6S2G6-F1
#
_cell.length_a   1.000
_cell.length_b   1.000
_cell.length_c   1.000
_cell.angle_alpha   90.00
_cell.angle_beta   90.00
_cell.angle_gamma   90.00
#
_symmetry.space_group_name_H-M   'P 1'
#
loop_
_entity.id
_entity.type
_entity.pdbx_description
1 polymer ?
#
loop_
_entity_poly.entity_id
_entity_poly.type
_entity_poly.pdbx_seq_one_letter_code
_entity_poly.pdbx_strand_id
1 'polypeptide(L)'
;MYARIPFVKLCWNQLIEQYPAAAKYLSDTFYNIKDSWAVLWICKKFTASAQCIQQIESINRHIHDKVDRSTLLCNLLISITDYVKNNKVFDSCDA
;
A
#
# COMPACT_ATOMS: atom_id res chain seq x y z
N MET A 1 -7.00 -9.26 20.77
CA MET A 1 -8.06 -8.22 20.79
C MET A 1 -7.62 -6.91 21.45
N TYR A 2 -6.69 -6.92 22.43
CA TYR A 2 -6.29 -5.73 23.21
C TYR A 2 -5.50 -4.62 22.48
N ALA A 3 -4.92 -4.89 21.30
CA ALA A 3 -4.13 -3.89 20.55
C ALA A 3 -4.95 -3.01 19.59
N ARG A 4 -6.25 -3.32 19.36
CA ARG A 4 -7.07 -2.60 18.37
C ARG A 4 -7.55 -1.24 18.87
N ILE A 5 -7.91 -1.16 20.16
CA ILE A 5 -8.47 0.05 20.79
C ILE A 5 -7.42 1.19 20.91
N PRO A 6 -6.17 0.92 21.32
CA PRO A 6 -5.13 1.96 21.39
C PRO A 6 -4.81 2.58 20.03
N PHE A 7 -4.80 1.76 18.96
CA PHE A 7 -4.43 2.19 17.63
C PHE A 7 -5.53 3.00 16.94
N VAL A 8 -6.80 2.59 17.06
CA VAL A 8 -7.94 3.37 16.53
C VAL A 8 -7.96 4.78 17.14
N LYS A 9 -7.67 4.88 18.44
CA LYS A 9 -7.60 6.17 19.14
C LYS A 9 -6.43 7.04 18.64
N LEU A 10 -5.27 6.44 18.37
CA LEU A 10 -4.12 7.13 17.79
C LEU A 10 -4.45 7.73 16.42
N CYS A 11 -4.98 6.91 15.49
CA CYS A 11 -5.33 7.37 14.14
C CYS A 11 -6.43 8.44 14.16
N TRP A 12 -7.39 8.32 15.07
CA TRP A 12 -8.42 9.34 15.26
C TRP A 12 -7.82 10.67 15.69
N ASN A 13 -6.92 10.66 16.67
CA ASN A 13 -6.26 11.89 17.14
C ASN A 13 -5.44 12.55 16.03
N GLN A 14 -4.67 11.77 15.25
CA GLN A 14 -3.92 12.29 14.11
C GLN A 14 -4.83 12.93 13.05
N LEU A 15 -5.99 12.33 12.76
CA LEU A 15 -6.95 12.86 11.78
C LEU A 15 -7.53 14.22 12.24
N ILE A 16 -7.86 14.32 13.52
CA ILE A 16 -8.42 15.55 14.11
C ILE A 16 -7.36 16.66 14.18
N GLU A 17 -6.11 16.32 14.50
CA GLU A 17 -4.98 17.27 14.47
C GLU A 17 -4.73 17.80 13.05
N GLN A 18 -4.85 16.95 12.03
CA GLN A 18 -4.63 17.35 10.63
C GLN A 18 -5.78 18.21 10.08
N TYR A 19 -7.02 18.00 10.55
CA TYR A 19 -8.20 18.72 10.07
C TYR A 19 -9.08 19.26 11.21
N PRO A 20 -8.58 20.24 11.98
CA PRO A 20 -9.29 20.75 13.16
C PRO A 20 -10.61 21.44 12.79
N ALA A 21 -10.70 22.09 11.64
CA ALA A 21 -11.92 22.74 11.15
C ALA A 21 -13.05 21.74 10.84
N ALA A 22 -12.70 20.52 10.44
CA ALA A 22 -13.65 19.45 10.15
C ALA A 22 -13.94 18.56 11.37
N ALA A 23 -13.25 18.77 12.50
CA ALA A 23 -13.32 17.89 13.67
C ALA A 23 -14.74 17.68 14.20
N LYS A 24 -15.56 18.73 14.19
CA LYS A 24 -16.97 18.67 14.60
C LYS A 24 -17.78 17.78 13.65
N TYR A 25 -17.68 18.03 12.35
CA TYR A 25 -18.34 17.22 11.32
C TYR A 25 -17.88 15.74 11.37
N LEU A 26 -16.57 15.52 11.54
CA LEU A 26 -15.99 14.18 11.67
C LEU A 26 -16.52 13.46 12.90
N SER A 27 -16.65 14.16 14.03
CA SER A 27 -17.19 13.60 15.26
C SER A 27 -18.68 13.29 15.13
N ASP A 28 -19.46 14.21 14.59
CA ASP A 28 -20.92 14.05 14.46
C ASP A 28 -21.29 12.95 13.46
N THR A 29 -20.50 12.80 12.38
CA THR A 29 -20.82 11.89 11.26
C THR A 29 -20.09 10.55 11.38
N PHE A 30 -18.80 10.54 11.71
CA PHE A 30 -17.94 9.36 11.61
C PHE A 30 -17.60 8.71 12.95
N TYR A 31 -17.83 9.36 14.10
CA TYR A 31 -17.45 8.78 15.40
C TYR A 31 -18.19 7.46 15.70
N ASN A 32 -19.46 7.38 15.27
CA ASN A 32 -20.29 6.18 15.41
C ASN A 32 -19.77 4.99 14.56
N ILE A 33 -18.97 5.27 13.53
CA ILE A 33 -18.39 4.26 12.61
C ILE A 33 -16.87 4.26 12.66
N LYS A 34 -16.25 4.84 13.69
CA LYS A 34 -14.79 5.01 13.79
C LYS A 34 -14.05 3.68 13.69
N ASP A 35 -14.61 2.63 14.27
CA ASP A 35 -14.01 1.30 14.24
C ASP A 35 -14.04 0.72 12.83
N SER A 36 -15.15 0.85 12.10
CA SER A 36 -15.27 0.39 10.71
C SER A 36 -14.32 1.12 9.78
N TRP A 37 -14.19 2.44 9.93
CA TRP A 37 -13.28 3.24 9.10
C TRP A 37 -11.82 2.96 9.41
N ALA A 38 -11.44 2.86 10.70
CA ALA A 38 -10.08 2.51 11.09
C ALA A 38 -9.69 1.12 10.57
N VAL A 39 -10.63 0.17 10.54
CA VAL A 39 -10.40 -1.16 9.98
C VAL A 39 -10.18 -1.11 8.48
N LEU A 40 -11.01 -0.36 7.76
CA LEU A 40 -10.84 -0.16 6.32
C LEU A 40 -9.48 0.48 6.00
N TRP A 41 -9.07 1.47 6.78
CA TRP A 41 -7.78 2.13 6.64
C TRP A 41 -6.60 1.18 6.89
N ILE A 42 -6.67 0.38 7.96
CA ILE A 42 -5.66 -0.66 8.25
C ILE A 42 -5.60 -1.67 7.11
N CYS A 43 -6.75 -2.18 6.65
CA CYS A 43 -6.83 -3.10 5.54
C CYS A 43 -6.22 -2.48 4.27
N LYS A 44 -6.51 -1.20 3.97
CA LYS A 44 -5.91 -0.51 2.80
C LYS A 44 -4.40 -0.42 2.92
N LYS A 45 -3.85 -0.05 4.09
CA LYS A 45 -2.39 0.01 4.31
C LYS A 45 -1.73 -1.37 4.24
N PHE A 46 -2.37 -2.38 4.82
CA PHE A 46 -1.86 -3.74 4.79
C PHE A 46 -1.89 -4.33 3.38
N THR A 47 -2.99 -4.15 2.64
CA THR A 47 -3.12 -4.57 1.24
C THR A 47 -2.11 -3.85 0.35
N ALA A 48 -1.92 -2.54 0.52
CA ALA A 48 -0.90 -1.79 -0.22
C ALA A 48 0.51 -2.35 0.09
N SER A 49 0.81 -2.60 1.36
CA SER A 49 2.09 -3.21 1.75
C SER A 49 2.27 -4.62 1.17
N ALA A 50 1.22 -5.44 1.18
CA ALA A 50 1.25 -6.79 0.62
C ALA A 50 1.44 -6.75 -0.91
N GLN A 51 0.75 -5.85 -1.60
CA GLN A 51 0.90 -5.62 -3.03
C GLN A 51 2.32 -5.16 -3.38
N CYS A 52 2.92 -4.24 -2.61
CA CYS A 52 4.32 -3.84 -2.83
C CYS A 52 5.30 -5.01 -2.63
N ILE A 53 5.11 -5.84 -1.60
CA ILE A 53 5.94 -7.03 -1.38
C ILE A 53 5.78 -8.02 -2.53
N GLN A 54 4.55 -8.31 -2.95
CA GLN A 54 4.27 -9.20 -4.08
C GLN A 54 4.87 -8.69 -5.39
N GLN A 55 4.82 -7.38 -5.65
CA GLN A 55 5.47 -6.78 -6.82
C GLN A 55 6.99 -6.99 -6.78
N ILE A 56 7.64 -6.75 -5.64
CA ILE A 56 9.08 -6.97 -5.47
C ILE A 56 9.45 -8.45 -5.64
N GLU A 57 8.69 -9.36 -5.03
CA GLU A 57 8.89 -10.81 -5.18
C GLU A 57 8.72 -11.28 -6.63
N SER A 58 7.73 -10.73 -7.35
CA SER A 58 7.49 -11.03 -8.75
C SER A 58 8.61 -10.53 -9.66
N ILE A 59 9.12 -9.32 -9.41
CA ILE A 59 10.29 -8.78 -10.11
C ILE A 59 11.52 -9.65 -9.85
N ASN A 60 11.77 -10.01 -8.60
CA ASN A 60 12.90 -10.87 -8.25
C ASN A 60 12.82 -12.24 -8.93
N ARG A 61 11.63 -12.85 -8.95
CA ARG A 61 11.39 -14.11 -9.67
C ARG A 61 11.66 -13.97 -11.17
N HIS A 62 11.15 -12.90 -11.79
CA HIS A 62 11.37 -12.64 -13.22
C HIS A 62 12.85 -12.45 -13.56
N ILE A 63 13.61 -11.78 -12.69
CA ILE A 63 15.07 -11.67 -12.84
C ILE A 63 15.71 -13.06 -12.77
N HIS A 64 15.39 -13.85 -11.74
CA HIS A 64 15.95 -15.20 -11.59
C HIS A 64 15.62 -16.13 -12.76
N ASP A 65 14.42 -16.03 -13.34
CA ASP A 65 14.03 -16.82 -14.52
C ASP A 65 14.76 -16.41 -15.80
N LYS A 66 15.24 -15.16 -15.88
CA LYS A 66 15.94 -14.61 -17.06
C LYS A 66 17.46 -14.64 -16.93
N VAL A 67 18.00 -14.74 -15.72
CA VAL A 67 19.44 -14.91 -15.46
C VAL A 67 19.82 -16.37 -15.72
N ASP A 68 20.44 -16.62 -16.86
CA ASP A 68 21.21 -17.84 -17.12
C ASP A 68 22.70 -17.47 -17.29
N ARG A 69 23.58 -18.47 -17.21
CA ARG A 69 25.03 -18.34 -17.39
C ARG A 69 25.42 -17.73 -18.74
N SER A 70 24.51 -17.75 -19.71
CA SER A 70 24.68 -17.19 -21.06
C SER A 70 23.94 -15.86 -21.31
N THR A 71 23.19 -15.34 -20.34
CA THR A 71 22.40 -14.12 -20.53
C THR A 71 23.30 -12.88 -20.56
N LEU A 72 23.31 -12.17 -21.71
CA LEU A 72 23.92 -10.84 -21.84
C LEU A 72 23.18 -9.83 -20.95
N LEU A 73 23.92 -9.08 -20.14
CA LEU A 73 23.39 -8.06 -19.22
C LEU A 73 22.45 -7.04 -19.91
N CYS A 74 22.74 -6.67 -21.17
CA CYS A 74 21.89 -5.78 -21.95
C CYS A 74 20.50 -6.37 -22.23
N ASN A 75 20.42 -7.67 -22.52
CA ASN A 75 19.15 -8.35 -22.78
C ASN A 75 18.32 -8.50 -21.49
N LEU A 76 19.00 -8.71 -20.36
CA LEU A 76 18.37 -8.72 -19.05
C LEU A 76 17.76 -7.35 -18.70
N LEU A 77 18.52 -6.27 -18.92
CA LEU A 77 18.08 -4.91 -18.64
C LEU A 77 16.83 -4.52 -19.45
N ILE A 78 16.79 -4.89 -20.74
CA ILE A 78 15.63 -4.65 -21.61
C ILE A 78 14.41 -5.43 -21.08
N SER A 79 14.58 -6.71 -20.75
CA SER A 79 13.48 -7.55 -20.26
C SER A 79 12.90 -7.07 -18.92
N ILE A 80 13.74 -6.60 -17.99
CA ILE A 80 13.28 -6.02 -16.71
C ILE A 80 12.54 -4.71 -16.96
N THR A 81 13.09 -3.85 -17.82
CA THR A 81 12.49 -2.54 -18.12
C THR A 81 11.11 -2.68 -18.75
N ASP A 82 10.96 -3.61 -19.70
CA ASP A 82 9.68 -3.90 -20.34
C ASP A 82 8.67 -4.52 -19.36
N TYR A 83 9.12 -5.45 -18.51
CA TYR A 83 8.28 -6.05 -17.48
C TYR A 83 7.78 -5.01 -16.47
N VAL A 84 8.64 -4.11 -15.99
CA VAL A 84 8.25 -3.04 -15.07
C VAL A 84 7.30 -2.05 -15.72
N LYS A 85 7.53 -1.66 -16.98
CA LYS A 85 6.62 -0.77 -17.72
C LYS A 85 5.21 -1.36 -17.88
N ASN A 86 5.13 -2.66 -18.17
CA ASN A 86 3.85 -3.35 -18.32
C ASN A 86 3.10 -3.50 -16.98
N ASN A 87 3.81 -3.59 -15.86
CA ASN A 87 3.20 -3.66 -14.52
C ASN A 87 2.77 -2.28 -13.97
N LYS A 88 3.44 -1.18 -14.36
CA LYS A 88 3.05 0.18 -13.94
C LYS A 88 1.68 0.64 -14.44
N VAL A 89 1.10 -0.04 -15.43
CA VAL A 89 -0.28 0.22 -15.90
C VAL A 89 -1.32 -0.10 -14.80
N PHE A 90 -0.96 -0.87 -13.77
CA PHE A 90 -1.81 -1.17 -12.62
C PHE A 90 -1.68 -0.21 -11.43
N ASP A 91 -0.72 0.72 -11.45
CA ASP A 91 -0.43 1.63 -10.33
C ASP A 91 -1.16 2.99 -10.41
N SER A 92 -2.29 3.10 -11.14
CA SER A 92 -3.21 4.22 -10.95
C SER A 92 -4.08 3.97 -9.71
N CYS A 93 -3.45 3.86 -8.55
CA CYS A 93 -4.10 4.02 -7.26
C CYS A 93 -3.53 5.28 -6.64
N ASP A 94 -4.13 6.40 -7.00
CA ASP A 94 -3.82 7.73 -6.51
C ASP A 94 -3.75 7.75 -4.97
N ALA A 95 -2.67 8.37 -4.50
CA ALA A 95 -2.41 8.71 -3.11
C ALA A 95 -3.33 9.85 -2.64
#